data_AF-A0A3D1KHJ8-F1
#
_entry.id   AF-A0A3D1KHJ8-F1
#
_cell.length_a   1.000
_cell.length_b   1.000
_cell.length_c   1.000
_cell.angle_alpha   90.00
_cell.angle_beta   90.00
_cell.angle_gamma   90.00
#
_symmetry.space_group_name_H-M   'P 1'
#
loop_
_entity.id
_entity.type
_entity.pdbx_description
1 polymer ?
#
loop_
_entity_poly.entity_id
_entity_poly.type
_entity_poly.pdbx_seq_one_letter_code
_entity_poly.pdbx_strand_id
1 'polypeptide(L)'
;FGFRGETTVVAPGINSKMDEMRAAYGLLNLRQVDAAIAARKRVAEKYVAALADVKGIELFPYEINPTFKWNYAYFPILVTDDYRMSRDALYEFMKTQNVLGRRYFYPLITAFEPYKTYPSADEANLSIANRLASQVI
;
A
#
# COMPACT_ATOMS: atom_id res chain seq x y z
N PHE A 1 -19.92 -21.87 -2.74
CA PHE A 1 -21.26 -22.47 -2.73
C PHE A 1 -21.35 -23.74 -1.88
N GLY A 2 -20.22 -24.33 -1.46
CA GLY A 2 -20.26 -25.51 -0.58
C GLY A 2 -20.84 -26.76 -1.24
N PHE A 3 -20.74 -26.85 -2.57
CA PHE A 3 -21.20 -28.02 -3.32
C PHE A 3 -20.10 -29.08 -3.41
N ARG A 4 -20.52 -30.34 -3.38
CA ARG A 4 -19.80 -31.49 -3.92
C ARG A 4 -20.56 -31.95 -5.17
N GLY A 5 -19.95 -31.81 -6.34
CA GLY A 5 -20.64 -32.05 -7.61
C GLY A 5 -21.65 -30.96 -7.96
N GLU A 6 -22.66 -31.30 -8.76
CA GLU A 6 -23.60 -30.31 -9.31
C GLU A 6 -24.76 -29.97 -8.37
N THR A 7 -25.19 -30.91 -7.54
CA THR A 7 -26.47 -30.80 -6.80
C THR A 7 -26.36 -30.97 -5.29
N THR A 8 -25.24 -31.49 -4.76
CA THR A 8 -25.12 -31.76 -3.32
C THR A 8 -24.44 -30.61 -2.59
N VAL A 9 -25.16 -29.91 -1.72
CA VAL A 9 -24.58 -28.92 -0.80
C VAL A 9 -24.11 -29.64 0.48
N VAL A 10 -22.80 -29.63 0.75
CA VAL A 10 -22.17 -30.32 1.89
C VAL A 10 -21.87 -29.41 3.07
N ALA A 11 -21.85 -28.09 2.85
CA ALA A 11 -21.69 -27.07 3.89
C ALA A 11 -22.16 -25.70 3.35
N PRO A 12 -22.49 -24.73 4.21
CA PRO A 12 -22.56 -23.33 3.78
C PRO A 12 -21.24 -22.92 3.12
N GLY A 13 -21.30 -22.30 1.94
CA GLY A 13 -20.08 -21.88 1.25
C GLY A 13 -20.26 -20.65 0.37
N ILE A 14 -19.19 -19.87 0.23
CA ILE A 14 -19.21 -18.57 -0.46
C ILE A 14 -19.10 -18.75 -1.98
N ASN A 15 -19.78 -17.91 -2.76
CA ASN A 15 -19.50 -17.77 -4.18
C ASN A 15 -18.61 -16.55 -4.44
N SER A 16 -17.34 -16.79 -4.76
CA SER A 16 -16.38 -15.75 -5.13
C SER A 16 -15.81 -15.98 -6.53
N LYS A 17 -16.59 -16.61 -7.44
CA LYS A 17 -16.18 -16.81 -8.83
C LYS A 17 -16.02 -15.45 -9.53
N MET A 18 -14.90 -15.29 -10.22
CA MET A 18 -14.70 -14.21 -11.18
C MET A 18 -15.49 -14.53 -12.46
N ASP A 19 -16.18 -13.55 -13.05
CA ASP A 19 -16.84 -13.72 -14.34
C ASP A 19 -15.88 -13.61 -15.52
N GLU A 20 -16.32 -14.12 -16.67
CA GLU A 20 -15.53 -14.17 -17.90
C GLU A 20 -15.11 -12.78 -18.41
N MET A 21 -15.92 -11.74 -18.19
CA MET A 21 -15.55 -10.39 -18.64
C MET A 21 -14.36 -9.87 -17.83
N ARG A 22 -14.39 -10.02 -16.49
CA ARG A 22 -13.25 -9.66 -15.63
C ARG A 22 -12.01 -10.50 -15.93
N ALA A 23 -12.17 -11.79 -16.24
CA ALA A 23 -11.07 -12.66 -16.65
C ALA A 23 -10.44 -12.18 -17.97
N ALA A 24 -11.26 -11.84 -18.97
CA ALA A 24 -10.79 -11.31 -20.25
C ALA A 24 -10.00 -9.99 -20.07
N TYR A 25 -10.52 -9.05 -19.28
CA TYR A 25 -9.78 -7.83 -18.93
C TYR A 25 -8.46 -8.12 -18.21
N GLY A 26 -8.45 -9.08 -17.29
CA GLY A 26 -7.24 -9.54 -16.60
C GLY A 26 -6.18 -10.03 -17.58
N LEU A 27 -6.55 -10.89 -18.53
CA LEU A 27 -5.64 -11.41 -19.56
C LEU A 27 -5.05 -10.30 -20.44
N LEU A 28 -5.85 -9.30 -20.81
CA LEU A 28 -5.37 -8.15 -21.57
C LEU A 28 -4.39 -7.28 -20.77
N ASN A 29 -4.65 -7.09 -19.47
CA ASN A 29 -3.75 -6.34 -18.58
C ASN A 29 -2.43 -7.09 -18.32
N LEU A 30 -2.49 -8.42 -18.18
CA LEU A 30 -1.29 -9.25 -17.97
C LEU A 30 -0.31 -9.14 -19.14
N ARG A 31 -0.79 -8.93 -20.37
CA ARG A 31 0.09 -8.67 -21.53
C ARG A 31 0.87 -7.35 -21.43
N GLN A 32 0.41 -6.42 -20.61
CA GLN A 32 0.97 -5.08 -20.48
C GLN A 32 1.70 -4.87 -19.14
N VAL A 33 1.68 -5.85 -18.24
CA VAL A 33 2.11 -5.68 -16.85
C VAL A 33 3.58 -5.31 -16.73
N ASP A 34 4.47 -5.95 -17.49
CA ASP A 34 5.90 -5.65 -17.44
C ASP A 34 6.21 -4.25 -17.94
N ALA A 35 5.55 -3.80 -19.02
CA ALA A 35 5.69 -2.44 -19.53
C ALA A 35 5.17 -1.40 -18.51
N ALA A 36 4.05 -1.68 -17.85
CA ALA A 36 3.50 -0.84 -16.80
C ALA A 36 4.44 -0.76 -15.57
N ILE A 37 5.00 -1.88 -15.12
CA ILE A 37 5.98 -1.92 -14.02
C ILE A 37 7.23 -1.12 -14.40
N ALA A 38 7.76 -1.29 -15.63
CA ALA A 38 8.91 -0.52 -16.11
C ALA A 38 8.62 0.99 -16.17
N ALA A 39 7.40 1.39 -16.55
CA ALA A 39 6.99 2.79 -16.53
C ALA A 39 6.93 3.36 -15.12
N ARG A 40 6.38 2.61 -14.16
CA ARG A 40 6.34 3.00 -12.75
C ARG A 40 7.73 3.10 -12.13
N LYS A 41 8.65 2.18 -12.48
CA LYS A 41 10.05 2.24 -12.05
C LYS A 41 10.69 3.58 -12.42
N ARG A 42 10.53 4.04 -13.66
CA ARG A 42 11.06 5.35 -14.11
C ARG A 42 10.50 6.52 -13.31
N VAL A 43 9.24 6.45 -12.89
CA VAL A 43 8.63 7.48 -12.03
C VAL A 43 9.20 7.43 -10.62
N ALA A 44 9.32 6.23 -10.05
CA ALA A 44 9.91 6.04 -8.73
C ALA A 44 11.37 6.54 -8.67
N GLU A 45 12.18 6.22 -9.68
CA GLU A 45 13.57 6.71 -9.78
C GLU A 45 13.66 8.25 -9.80
N LYS A 46 12.72 8.93 -10.47
CA LYS A 46 12.65 10.40 -10.44
C LYS A 46 12.33 10.93 -9.05
N TYR A 47 11.39 10.32 -8.34
CA TYR A 47 11.10 10.70 -6.97
C TYR A 47 12.29 10.45 -6.03
N VAL A 48 12.99 9.33 -6.19
CA VAL A 48 14.22 9.06 -5.43
C VAL A 48 15.23 10.17 -5.65
N ALA A 49 15.56 10.49 -6.90
CA ALA A 49 16.52 11.53 -7.21
C ALA A 49 16.08 12.93 -6.71
N ALA A 50 14.79 13.24 -6.77
CA ALA A 50 14.28 14.56 -6.39
C ALA A 50 14.12 14.74 -4.86
N LEU A 51 13.96 13.64 -4.11
CA LEU A 51 13.63 13.69 -2.68
C LEU A 51 14.77 13.20 -1.77
N ALA A 52 15.84 12.59 -2.32
CA ALA A 52 16.93 11.99 -1.55
C ALA A 52 17.55 12.96 -0.53
N ASP A 53 17.69 14.24 -0.88
CA ASP A 53 18.36 15.25 -0.04
C ASP A 53 17.37 16.14 0.73
N VAL A 54 16.08 15.82 0.72
CA VAL A 54 15.07 16.62 1.43
C VAL A 54 15.11 16.26 2.91
N LYS A 55 15.69 17.15 3.73
CA LYS A 55 15.74 16.99 5.19
C LYS A 55 14.35 16.66 5.76
N GLY A 56 14.25 15.56 6.49
CA GLY A 56 13.03 15.11 7.14
C GLY A 56 12.11 14.25 6.28
N ILE A 57 12.51 13.94 5.05
CA ILE A 57 11.82 12.98 4.18
C ILE A 57 12.70 11.75 4.03
N GLU A 58 12.26 10.63 4.59
CA GLU A 58 12.92 9.33 4.40
C GLU A 58 12.21 8.55 3.28
N LEU A 59 13.01 7.93 2.43
CA LEU A 59 12.52 7.12 1.31
C LEU A 59 12.54 5.65 1.69
N PHE A 60 11.54 4.90 1.20
CA PHE A 60 11.56 3.45 1.36
C PHE A 60 12.76 2.86 0.58
N PRO A 61 13.54 1.98 1.21
CA PRO A 61 14.82 1.59 0.66
C PRO A 61 14.63 0.43 -0.33
N TYR A 62 14.34 0.78 -1.58
CA TYR A 62 14.10 -0.17 -2.68
C TYR A 62 15.29 -1.13 -2.94
N GLU A 63 16.48 -0.82 -2.45
CA GLU A 63 17.72 -1.56 -2.70
C GLU A 63 18.08 -2.61 -1.64
N ILE A 64 17.32 -2.73 -0.54
CA ILE A 64 17.71 -3.58 0.62
C ILE A 64 17.81 -5.07 0.27
N ASN A 65 17.07 -5.55 -0.73
CA ASN A 65 17.09 -6.96 -1.06
C ASN A 65 17.16 -7.19 -2.58
N PRO A 66 18.29 -7.65 -3.12
CA PRO A 66 18.46 -7.90 -4.55
C PRO A 66 17.58 -9.04 -5.07
N THR A 67 16.95 -9.82 -4.18
CA THR A 67 16.03 -10.91 -4.56
C THR A 67 14.59 -10.44 -4.79
N PHE A 68 14.24 -9.19 -4.45
CA PHE A 68 12.90 -8.66 -4.65
C PHE A 68 12.73 -7.96 -6.00
N LYS A 69 11.66 -8.32 -6.74
CA LYS A 69 11.19 -7.59 -7.92
C LYS A 69 10.07 -6.63 -7.51
N TRP A 70 10.38 -5.35 -7.42
CA TRP A 70 9.40 -4.32 -7.10
C TRP A 70 8.46 -4.05 -8.29
N ASN A 71 7.16 -3.85 -8.00
CA ASN A 71 6.17 -3.46 -9.01
C ASN A 71 5.97 -1.93 -9.11
N TYR A 72 6.56 -1.17 -8.17
CA TYR A 72 6.49 0.28 -8.05
C TYR A 72 5.06 0.83 -8.07
N ALA A 73 4.08 0.08 -7.55
CA ALA A 73 2.68 0.47 -7.57
C ALA A 73 2.39 1.70 -6.69
N TYR A 74 3.19 1.90 -5.64
CA TYR A 74 3.14 3.04 -4.73
C TYR A 74 4.56 3.58 -4.51
N PHE A 75 4.64 4.85 -4.13
CA PHE A 75 5.87 5.51 -3.70
C PHE A 75 5.65 6.15 -2.32
N PRO A 76 5.71 5.36 -1.23
CA PRO A 76 5.53 5.91 0.10
C PRO A 76 6.75 6.75 0.51
N ILE A 77 6.49 7.85 1.19
CA ILE A 77 7.50 8.65 1.88
C ILE A 77 7.23 8.62 3.38
N LEU A 78 8.27 8.68 4.19
CA LEU A 78 8.13 8.85 5.63
C LEU A 78 8.53 10.29 5.99
N VAL A 79 7.62 11.00 6.64
CA VAL A 79 7.83 12.36 7.12
C VAL A 79 8.27 12.27 8.58
N THR A 80 9.51 12.66 8.86
CA THR A 80 10.08 12.66 10.20
C THR A 80 9.95 14.02 10.87
N ASP A 81 10.27 14.08 12.16
CA ASP A 81 10.20 15.32 12.95
C ASP A 81 11.19 16.40 12.49
N ASP A 82 12.20 16.01 11.69
CA ASP A 82 13.15 16.94 11.06
C ASP A 82 12.56 17.71 9.87
N TYR A 83 11.38 17.33 9.38
CA TYR A 83 10.70 18.06 8.32
C TYR A 83 10.03 19.31 8.89
N ARG A 84 9.96 20.37 8.07
CA ARG A 84 9.43 21.69 8.46
C ARG A 84 7.95 21.73 8.89
N MET A 85 7.24 20.61 8.80
CA MET A 85 5.84 20.46 9.21
C MET A 85 5.54 18.98 9.49
N SER A 86 4.46 18.71 10.24
CA SER A 86 4.05 17.33 10.51
C SER A 86 3.57 16.60 9.23
N ARG A 87 3.56 15.25 9.29
CA ARG A 87 3.00 14.39 8.23
C ARG A 87 1.60 14.85 7.79
N ASP A 88 0.69 15.05 8.75
CA ASP A 88 -0.69 15.43 8.44
C ASP A 88 -0.78 16.86 7.86
N ALA A 89 0.03 17.80 8.34
CA ALA A 89 0.09 19.14 7.76
C ALA A 89 0.62 19.13 6.32
N LEU A 90 1.66 18.32 6.03
CA LEU A 90 2.15 18.11 4.67
C LEU A 90 1.09 17.49 3.77
N TYR A 91 0.38 16.47 4.26
CA TYR A 91 -0.70 15.81 3.50
C TYR A 91 -1.81 16.77 3.11
N GLU A 92 -2.27 17.63 4.02
CA GLU A 92 -3.28 18.64 3.69
C GLU A 92 -2.70 19.73 2.77
N PHE A 93 -1.46 20.18 2.99
CA PHE A 93 -0.79 21.15 2.11
C PHE A 93 -0.68 20.62 0.68
N MET A 94 -0.25 19.38 0.48
CA MET A 94 -0.17 18.73 -0.83
C MET A 94 -1.50 18.79 -1.59
N LYS A 95 -2.63 18.55 -0.91
CA LYS A 95 -3.96 18.66 -1.54
C LYS A 95 -4.26 20.07 -2.02
N THR A 96 -3.89 21.10 -1.24
CA THR A 96 -4.07 22.51 -1.68
C THR A 96 -3.27 22.84 -2.94
N GLN A 97 -2.19 22.09 -3.19
CA GLN A 97 -1.35 22.20 -4.37
C GLN A 97 -1.75 21.21 -5.48
N ASN A 98 -2.91 20.56 -5.37
CA ASN A 98 -3.39 19.52 -6.28
C ASN A 98 -2.43 18.30 -6.42
N VAL A 99 -1.64 18.04 -5.36
CA VAL A 99 -0.81 16.83 -5.24
C VAL A 99 -1.57 15.82 -4.38
N LEU A 100 -2.23 14.86 -5.03
CA LEU A 100 -3.20 13.98 -4.39
C LEU A 100 -2.56 12.71 -3.82
N GLY A 101 -1.89 12.84 -2.67
CA GLY A 101 -1.35 11.71 -1.91
C GLY A 101 -2.43 10.81 -1.29
N ARG A 102 -2.00 9.67 -0.72
CA ARG A 102 -2.87 8.70 -0.03
C ARG A 102 -2.11 8.01 1.09
N ARG A 103 -2.57 8.19 2.33
CA ARG A 103 -2.04 7.52 3.53
C ARG A 103 -2.45 6.04 3.59
N TYR A 104 -2.05 5.21 2.61
CA TYR A 104 -2.52 3.83 2.44
C TYR A 104 -2.27 2.91 3.63
N PHE A 105 -1.29 3.24 4.48
CA PHE A 105 -0.88 2.43 5.63
C PHE A 105 -1.26 3.08 6.97
N TYR A 106 -2.23 4.01 6.95
CA TYR A 106 -2.72 4.71 8.14
C TYR A 106 -4.25 4.91 8.13
N PRO A 107 -4.93 4.70 9.27
CA PRO A 107 -4.41 4.10 10.50
C PRO A 107 -4.15 2.60 10.29
N LEU A 108 -3.43 1.97 11.22
CA LEU A 108 -3.25 0.52 11.20
C LEU A 108 -4.61 -0.18 11.29
N ILE A 109 -4.70 -1.38 10.72
CA ILE A 109 -5.92 -2.19 10.80
C ILE A 109 -6.37 -2.44 12.25
N THR A 110 -5.39 -2.54 13.16
CA THR A 110 -5.58 -2.75 14.60
C THR A 110 -6.21 -1.57 15.32
N ALA A 111 -6.28 -0.39 14.69
CA ALA A 111 -7.00 0.76 15.24
C ALA A 111 -8.52 0.70 14.96
N PHE A 112 -8.98 -0.17 14.05
CA PHE A 112 -10.40 -0.25 13.70
C PHE A 112 -11.17 -1.16 14.66
N GLU A 113 -12.44 -0.80 14.93
CA GLU A 113 -13.33 -1.47 15.88
C GLU A 113 -13.34 -3.01 15.80
N PRO A 114 -13.39 -3.64 14.61
CA PRO A 114 -13.43 -5.10 14.52
C PRO A 114 -12.15 -5.80 14.98
N TYR A 115 -11.03 -5.07 15.09
CA TYR A 115 -9.71 -5.63 15.35
C TYR A 115 -9.05 -5.10 16.63
N LYS A 116 -9.48 -3.95 17.15
CA LYS A 116 -8.81 -3.27 18.27
C LYS A 116 -8.83 -4.01 19.60
N THR A 117 -9.74 -4.97 19.77
CA THR A 117 -9.94 -5.71 21.03
C THR A 117 -9.09 -6.97 21.14
N TYR A 118 -8.41 -7.38 20.07
CA TYR A 118 -7.53 -8.55 20.11
C TYR A 118 -6.25 -8.21 20.88
N PRO A 119 -5.72 -9.12 21.73
CA PRO A 119 -4.45 -8.89 22.42
C PRO A 119 -3.27 -8.58 21.47
N SER A 120 -3.30 -9.12 20.26
CA SER A 120 -2.31 -8.83 19.21
C SER A 120 -2.39 -7.40 18.67
N ALA A 121 -3.46 -6.67 18.94
CA ALA A 121 -3.67 -5.28 18.53
C ALA A 121 -3.06 -4.26 19.51
N ASP A 122 -2.56 -4.71 20.68
CA ASP A 122 -1.89 -3.84 21.64
C ASP A 122 -0.74 -3.07 20.97
N GLU A 123 -0.72 -1.75 21.14
CA GLU A 123 0.27 -0.88 20.53
C GLU A 123 1.71 -1.23 20.94
N ALA A 124 1.91 -1.77 22.15
CA ALA A 124 3.22 -2.22 22.62
C ALA A 124 3.77 -3.36 21.76
N ASN A 125 2.90 -4.19 21.17
CA ASN A 125 3.29 -5.25 20.24
C ASN A 125 3.61 -4.73 18.82
N LEU A 126 3.25 -3.48 18.51
CA LEU A 126 3.22 -2.93 17.16
C LEU A 126 3.98 -1.60 17.05
N SER A 127 4.98 -1.37 17.91
CA SER A 127 5.73 -0.10 17.99
C SER A 127 6.29 0.37 16.65
N ILE A 128 6.87 -0.53 15.85
CA ILE A 128 7.42 -0.20 14.52
C ILE A 128 6.29 0.17 13.55
N ALA A 129 5.21 -0.61 13.52
CA ALA A 129 4.10 -0.37 12.61
C ALA A 129 3.39 0.95 12.92
N ASN A 130 3.17 1.25 14.21
CA ASN A 130 2.56 2.49 14.66
C ASN A 130 3.42 3.71 14.29
N ARG A 131 4.74 3.62 14.51
CA ARG A 131 5.68 4.66 14.12
C ARG A 131 5.68 4.91 12.60
N LEU A 132 5.75 3.86 11.79
CA LEU A 132 5.74 4.02 10.32
C LEU A 132 4.39 4.57 9.83
N ALA A 133 3.27 4.11 10.40
CA ALA A 133 1.94 4.58 10.04
C ALA A 133 1.74 6.07 10.38
N SER A 134 2.32 6.58 11.46
CA SER A 134 2.23 8.02 11.80
C SER A 134 3.09 8.91 10.89
N GLN A 135 4.12 8.34 10.25
CA GLN A 135 5.06 9.06 9.38
C GLN A 135 4.73 8.97 7.88
N VAL A 136 3.97 7.97 7.45
CA VAL A 136 3.80 7.68 6.01
C VAL A 136 2.77 8.57 5.30
N ILE A 137 3.11 9.07 4.11
CA ILE A 137 2.16 9.64 3.13
C ILE A 137 2.10 8.77 1.89
#